data_AF-A0A6A4RNN3-F1
#
_entry.id   AF-A0A6A4RNN3-F1
#
_cell.length_a   1.000
_cell.length_b   1.000
_cell.length_c   1.000
_cell.angle_alpha   90.00
_cell.angle_beta   90.00
_cell.angle_gamma   90.00
#
_symmetry.space_group_name_H-M   'P 1'
#
loop_
_entity.id
_entity.type
_entity.pdbx_description
1 polymer ?
#
loop_
_entity_poly.entity_id
_entity_poly.type
_entity_poly.pdbx_seq_one_letter_code
_entity_poly.pdbx_strand_id
1 'polypeptide(L)'
;GSADSPQFTKRVLKAITKERLAEAQATGLKLCVDLSMTDCMSDKEISRLAGQLRRLYGSNKKAARPFHLLLTELREDSRLYRECVRMNAGFLNYVMDITEESCLDLFPTETLVYLSPDAEEALETVDADKVYVLGGLVDESIQKKLSFSRARELSVRTARLPIDEYMVKRDNAKNFHSKVLAVNQ
;
A
#
# COMPACT_ATOMS: atom_id res chain seq x y z
N GLY A 1 -37.12 19.75 -9.06
CA GLY A 1 -36.54 19.04 -10.21
C GLY A 1 -35.29 18.34 -9.73
N SER A 2 -35.34 17.02 -9.57
CA SER A 2 -34.15 16.21 -9.30
C SER A 2 -33.36 16.10 -10.59
N ALA A 3 -32.11 16.57 -10.58
CA ALA A 3 -31.20 16.35 -11.68
C ALA A 3 -30.93 14.84 -11.79
N ASP A 4 -31.37 14.24 -12.89
CA ASP A 4 -31.00 12.87 -13.27
C ASP A 4 -29.49 12.84 -13.53
N SER A 5 -28.73 12.31 -12.56
CA SER A 5 -27.34 11.94 -12.78
C SER A 5 -27.30 10.81 -13.82
N PRO A 6 -26.57 10.94 -14.93
CA PRO A 6 -26.57 9.91 -15.97
C PRO A 6 -26.05 8.57 -15.41
N GLN A 7 -26.89 7.54 -15.43
CA GLN A 7 -26.49 6.18 -15.09
C GLN A 7 -25.69 5.56 -16.24
N PHE A 8 -24.37 5.56 -16.11
CA PHE A 8 -23.48 4.88 -17.05
C PHE A 8 -23.66 3.36 -16.99
N THR A 9 -23.56 2.70 -18.14
CA THR A 9 -23.57 1.23 -18.20
C THR A 9 -22.34 0.64 -17.49
N LYS A 10 -22.42 -0.63 -17.05
CA LYS A 10 -21.28 -1.34 -16.44
C LYS A 10 -20.02 -1.31 -17.31
N ARG A 11 -20.16 -1.38 -18.64
CA ARG A 11 -19.05 -1.33 -19.59
C ARG A 11 -18.38 0.05 -19.57
N VAL A 12 -19.17 1.13 -19.57
CA VAL A 12 -18.67 2.50 -19.52
C VAL A 12 -17.97 2.76 -18.17
N LEU A 13 -18.57 2.37 -17.05
CA LEU A 13 -17.94 2.50 -15.73
C LEU A 13 -16.59 1.75 -15.65
N LYS A 14 -16.49 0.57 -16.26
CA LYS A 14 -15.23 -0.20 -16.33
C LYS A 14 -14.17 0.53 -17.17
N ALA A 15 -14.55 1.12 -18.29
CA ALA A 15 -13.64 1.90 -19.13
C ALA A 15 -13.11 3.14 -18.39
N ILE A 16 -14.02 3.94 -17.78
CA ILE A 16 -13.66 5.11 -16.96
C ILE A 16 -12.69 4.71 -15.83
N THR A 17 -12.98 3.59 -15.15
CA THR A 17 -12.11 3.12 -14.07
C THR A 17 -10.73 2.71 -14.59
N LYS A 18 -10.65 2.08 -15.77
CA LYS A 18 -9.37 1.68 -16.37
C LYS A 18 -8.55 2.90 -16.78
N GLU A 19 -9.18 3.89 -17.39
CA GLU A 19 -8.55 5.15 -17.80
C GLU A 19 -7.98 5.91 -16.59
N ARG A 20 -8.79 6.09 -15.54
CA ARG A 20 -8.34 6.72 -14.29
C ARG A 20 -7.15 6.01 -13.65
N LEU A 21 -7.12 4.68 -13.68
CA LEU A 21 -5.99 3.92 -13.16
C LEU A 21 -4.74 4.05 -14.04
N ALA A 22 -4.90 4.08 -15.36
CA ALA A 22 -3.79 4.28 -16.29
C ALA A 22 -3.17 5.69 -16.16
N GLU A 23 -4.01 6.71 -15.98
CA GLU A 23 -3.57 8.08 -15.68
C GLU A 23 -2.79 8.11 -14.35
N ALA A 24 -3.33 7.46 -13.31
CA ALA A 24 -2.62 7.35 -12.03
C ALA A 24 -1.28 6.62 -12.16
N GLN A 25 -1.18 5.57 -12.98
CA GLN A 25 0.09 4.87 -13.22
C GLN A 25 1.12 5.76 -13.95
N ALA A 26 0.68 6.70 -14.79
CA ALA A 26 1.57 7.59 -15.52
C ALA A 26 2.05 8.78 -14.69
N THR A 27 1.16 9.41 -13.93
CA THR A 27 1.42 10.73 -13.29
C THR A 27 0.91 10.83 -11.86
N GLY A 28 0.38 9.76 -11.29
CA GLY A 28 -0.18 9.74 -9.94
C GLY A 28 0.88 9.82 -8.86
N LEU A 29 0.42 10.09 -7.64
CA LEU A 29 1.22 9.93 -6.43
C LEU A 29 1.71 8.48 -6.34
N LYS A 30 2.98 8.28 -6.01
CA LYS A 30 3.58 6.95 -5.95
C LYS A 30 3.47 6.36 -4.56
N LEU A 31 2.98 5.13 -4.49
CA LEU A 31 2.91 4.33 -3.27
C LEU A 31 3.51 2.96 -3.55
N CYS A 32 4.64 2.69 -2.93
CA CYS A 32 5.32 1.40 -2.97
C CYS A 32 4.92 0.53 -1.79
N VAL A 33 4.82 -0.78 -2.02
CA VAL A 33 4.82 -1.79 -0.97
C VAL A 33 6.11 -2.57 -1.08
N ASP A 34 6.97 -2.42 -0.08
CA ASP A 34 8.26 -3.11 0.05
C ASP A 34 8.05 -4.55 0.54
N LEU A 35 8.33 -5.53 -0.33
CA LEU A 35 8.07 -6.95 -0.10
C LEU A 35 9.36 -7.74 0.21
N SER A 36 10.47 -7.04 0.49
CA SER A 36 11.77 -7.65 0.79
C SER A 36 11.78 -8.51 2.06
N MET A 37 10.84 -8.28 2.99
CA MET A 37 10.74 -9.02 4.25
C MET A 37 9.86 -10.27 4.15
N THR A 38 9.35 -10.62 2.98
CA THR A 38 8.32 -11.67 2.87
C THR A 38 8.84 -13.07 3.20
N ASP A 39 10.14 -13.31 3.07
CA ASP A 39 10.74 -14.61 3.38
C ASP A 39 10.71 -14.97 4.87
N CYS A 40 10.61 -13.98 5.78
CA CYS A 40 10.52 -14.24 7.22
C CYS A 40 9.09 -14.59 7.69
N MET A 41 8.09 -14.53 6.81
CA MET A 41 6.70 -14.80 7.15
C MET A 41 6.33 -16.28 7.02
N SER A 42 5.42 -16.72 7.89
CA SER A 42 4.71 -17.99 7.76
C SER A 42 3.76 -17.99 6.57
N ASP A 43 3.35 -19.18 6.11
CA ASP A 43 2.39 -19.28 4.98
C ASP A 43 1.04 -18.63 5.31
N LYS A 44 0.64 -18.65 6.59
CA LYS A 44 -0.57 -17.97 7.07
C LYS A 44 -0.46 -16.45 6.95
N GLU A 45 0.69 -15.88 7.31
CA GLU A 45 0.97 -14.45 7.18
C GLU A 45 1.09 -14.03 5.71
N ILE A 46 1.73 -14.84 4.87
CA ILE A 46 1.77 -14.66 3.41
C ILE A 46 0.35 -14.60 2.82
N SER A 47 -0.52 -15.55 3.19
CA SER A 47 -1.92 -15.58 2.72
C SER A 47 -2.69 -14.33 3.17
N ARG A 48 -2.43 -13.84 4.39
CA ARG A 48 -3.01 -12.59 4.90
C ARG A 48 -2.51 -11.39 4.12
N LEU A 49 -1.20 -11.28 3.86
CA LEU A 49 -0.61 -10.19 3.09
C LEU A 49 -1.16 -10.15 1.67
N ALA A 50 -1.23 -11.29 0.98
CA ALA A 50 -1.86 -11.40 -0.34
C ALA A 50 -3.30 -10.88 -0.34
N GLY A 51 -4.06 -11.19 0.73
CA GLY A 51 -5.40 -10.65 0.96
C GLY A 51 -5.43 -9.14 1.24
N GLN A 52 -4.43 -8.60 1.94
CA GLN A 52 -4.27 -7.15 2.17
C GLN A 52 -3.96 -6.43 0.86
N LEU A 53 -3.02 -6.93 0.04
CA LEU A 53 -2.69 -6.37 -1.28
C LEU A 53 -3.92 -6.31 -2.21
N ARG A 54 -4.76 -7.36 -2.20
CA ARG A 54 -6.04 -7.33 -2.92
C ARG A 54 -6.95 -6.19 -2.48
N ARG A 55 -7.06 -5.98 -1.17
CA ARG A 55 -7.90 -4.92 -0.60
C ARG A 55 -7.32 -3.54 -0.87
N LEU A 56 -5.99 -3.39 -0.80
CA LEU A 56 -5.27 -2.18 -1.16
C LEU A 56 -5.60 -1.78 -2.61
N TYR A 57 -5.38 -2.68 -3.58
CA TYR A 57 -5.73 -2.42 -4.97
C TYR A 57 -7.23 -2.12 -5.16
N GLY A 58 -8.10 -2.87 -4.48
CA GLY A 58 -9.55 -2.66 -4.52
C GLY A 58 -9.98 -1.29 -3.98
N SER A 59 -9.31 -0.78 -2.95
CA SER A 59 -9.52 0.57 -2.41
C SER A 59 -9.01 1.63 -3.38
N ASN A 60 -7.77 1.47 -3.87
CA ASN A 60 -7.15 2.39 -4.82
C ASN A 60 -7.97 2.54 -6.10
N LYS A 61 -8.48 1.41 -6.64
CA LYS A 61 -9.38 1.39 -7.79
C LYS A 61 -10.66 2.20 -7.58
N LYS A 62 -11.17 2.28 -6.36
CA LYS A 62 -12.38 3.05 -6.02
C LYS A 62 -12.09 4.51 -5.70
N ALA A 63 -10.85 4.86 -5.39
CA ALA A 63 -10.46 6.22 -5.06
C ALA A 63 -10.76 7.19 -6.21
N ALA A 64 -11.17 8.41 -5.86
CA ALA A 64 -11.36 9.49 -6.84
C ALA A 64 -10.03 9.87 -7.50
N ARG A 65 -8.93 9.80 -6.73
CA ARG A 65 -7.56 9.99 -7.18
C ARG A 65 -6.72 8.79 -6.74
N PRO A 66 -6.59 7.75 -7.58
CA PRO A 66 -5.77 6.61 -7.27
C PRO A 66 -4.28 6.99 -7.21
N PHE A 67 -3.53 6.24 -6.41
CA PHE A 67 -2.08 6.20 -6.46
C PHE A 67 -1.60 5.36 -7.65
N HIS A 68 -0.41 5.67 -8.15
CA HIS A 68 0.44 4.71 -8.82
C HIS A 68 0.92 3.71 -7.77
N LEU A 69 0.38 2.48 -7.82
CA LEU A 69 0.81 1.41 -6.92
C LEU A 69 2.00 0.67 -7.51
N LEU A 70 3.01 0.41 -6.68
CA LEU A 70 4.16 -0.42 -7.02
C LEU A 70 4.34 -1.50 -5.96
N LEU A 71 4.52 -2.75 -6.39
CA LEU A 71 4.97 -3.85 -5.56
C LEU A 71 6.46 -4.08 -5.89
N THR A 72 7.34 -3.70 -4.98
CA THR A 72 8.80 -3.80 -5.15
C THR A 72 9.33 -5.03 -4.43
N GLU A 73 10.47 -5.57 -4.86
CA GLU A 73 11.09 -6.77 -4.28
C GLU A 73 10.16 -8.00 -4.33
N LEU A 74 9.31 -8.09 -5.37
CA LEU A 74 8.39 -9.21 -5.57
C LEU A 74 8.83 -10.09 -6.73
N ARG A 75 9.57 -11.15 -6.40
CA ARG A 75 9.97 -12.18 -7.37
C ARG A 75 8.82 -13.05 -7.81
N GLU A 76 8.76 -13.39 -9.10
CA GLU A 76 7.68 -14.22 -9.68
C GLU A 76 7.67 -15.66 -9.12
N ASP A 77 8.82 -16.17 -8.68
CA ASP A 77 8.94 -17.51 -8.07
C ASP A 77 8.70 -17.53 -6.55
N SER A 78 8.52 -16.36 -5.93
CA SER A 78 8.30 -16.22 -4.49
C SER A 78 7.02 -16.91 -4.00
N ARG A 79 6.97 -17.21 -2.70
CA ARG A 79 5.75 -17.73 -2.07
C ARG A 79 4.60 -16.72 -2.17
N LEU A 80 4.90 -15.43 -1.96
CA LEU A 80 3.90 -14.37 -2.00
C LEU A 80 3.31 -14.17 -3.40
N TYR A 81 4.13 -14.16 -4.45
CA TYR A 81 3.63 -13.95 -5.81
C TYR A 81 2.65 -15.06 -6.21
N ARG A 82 3.03 -16.32 -5.97
CA ARG A 82 2.16 -17.48 -6.21
C ARG A 82 0.85 -17.37 -5.44
N GLU A 83 0.90 -16.93 -4.18
CA GLU A 83 -0.28 -16.75 -3.36
C GLU A 83 -1.18 -15.61 -3.86
N CYS A 84 -0.58 -14.50 -4.33
CA CYS A 84 -1.32 -13.40 -4.96
C CYS A 84 -2.05 -13.86 -6.23
N VAL A 85 -1.38 -14.58 -7.13
CA VAL A 85 -1.98 -15.14 -8.34
C VAL A 85 -3.13 -16.10 -7.99
N ARG A 86 -2.94 -16.94 -6.97
CA ARG A 86 -3.94 -17.92 -6.52
C ARG A 86 -5.19 -17.26 -5.91
N MET A 87 -5.01 -16.27 -5.04
CA MET A 87 -6.09 -15.69 -4.23
C MET A 87 -6.81 -14.51 -4.88
N ASN A 88 -6.12 -13.81 -5.79
CA ASN A 88 -6.56 -12.52 -6.30
C ASN A 88 -6.91 -12.67 -7.77
N ALA A 89 -8.17 -13.00 -8.05
CA ALA A 89 -8.65 -13.15 -9.42
C ALA A 89 -8.31 -11.91 -10.27
N GLY A 90 -7.59 -12.14 -11.37
CA GLY A 90 -7.14 -11.08 -12.26
C GLY A 90 -5.96 -10.25 -11.75
N PHE A 91 -5.19 -10.74 -10.77
CA PHE A 91 -3.96 -10.11 -10.26
C PHE A 91 -3.01 -9.67 -11.39
N LEU A 92 -2.79 -10.55 -12.36
CA LEU A 92 -1.97 -10.27 -13.57
C LEU A 92 -2.52 -9.15 -14.45
N ASN A 93 -3.78 -8.74 -14.25
CA ASN A 93 -4.44 -7.65 -14.97
C ASN A 93 -4.63 -6.40 -14.09
N TYR A 94 -4.02 -6.35 -12.91
CA TYR A 94 -4.07 -5.15 -12.07
C TYR A 94 -3.26 -4.05 -12.73
N VAL A 95 -3.76 -2.82 -12.68
CA VAL A 95 -3.05 -1.64 -13.17
C VAL A 95 -2.19 -1.13 -12.03
N MET A 96 -0.98 -1.70 -11.92
CA MET A 96 0.06 -1.42 -10.94
C MET A 96 1.37 -2.00 -11.47
N ASP A 97 2.50 -1.53 -10.95
CA ASP A 97 3.80 -2.10 -11.31
C ASP A 97 4.21 -3.18 -10.32
N ILE A 98 4.84 -4.24 -10.83
CA ILE A 98 5.45 -5.31 -10.05
C ILE A 98 6.88 -5.43 -10.54
N THR A 99 7.84 -5.40 -9.63
CA THR A 99 9.26 -5.52 -9.95
C THR A 99 10.02 -6.26 -8.83
N GLU A 100 11.12 -6.88 -9.22
CA GLU A 100 12.10 -7.47 -8.29
C GLU A 100 13.06 -6.41 -7.74
N GLU A 101 13.10 -5.23 -8.32
CA GLU A 101 13.96 -4.12 -7.88
C GLU A 101 13.45 -3.51 -6.57
N SER A 102 14.38 -2.95 -5.78
CA SER A 102 14.05 -2.21 -4.57
C SER A 102 13.57 -0.79 -4.87
N CYS A 103 12.91 -0.15 -3.90
CA CYS A 103 12.53 1.26 -4.04
C CYS A 103 13.73 2.19 -4.26
N LEU A 104 14.93 1.83 -3.77
CA LEU A 104 16.15 2.61 -3.93
C LEU A 104 16.77 2.47 -5.32
N ASP A 105 16.52 1.36 -6.01
CA ASP A 105 16.97 1.17 -7.39
C ASP A 105 16.12 2.00 -8.35
N LEU A 106 14.84 2.19 -8.02
CA LEU A 106 13.85 2.86 -8.85
C LEU A 106 13.80 4.38 -8.65
N PHE A 107 14.10 4.86 -7.44
CA PHE A 107 13.87 6.26 -7.06
C PHE A 107 15.05 6.85 -6.28
N PRO A 108 15.33 8.16 -6.44
CA PRO A 108 16.32 8.84 -5.63
C PRO A 108 15.95 8.81 -4.14
N THR A 109 16.92 8.50 -3.27
CA THR A 109 16.73 8.32 -1.83
C THR A 109 16.00 9.49 -1.16
N GLU A 110 16.28 10.72 -1.56
CA GLU A 110 15.70 11.96 -1.02
C GLU A 110 14.21 12.15 -1.36
N THR A 111 13.70 11.39 -2.32
CA THR A 111 12.27 11.38 -2.67
C THR A 111 11.47 10.36 -1.87
N LEU A 112 12.14 9.39 -1.25
CA LEU A 112 11.50 8.30 -0.53
C LEU A 112 11.12 8.71 0.89
N VAL A 113 9.91 8.32 1.30
CA VAL A 113 9.41 8.45 2.66
C VAL A 113 8.87 7.09 3.10
N TYR A 114 9.60 6.42 4.00
CA TYR A 114 9.18 5.13 4.53
C TYR A 114 8.22 5.31 5.69
N LEU A 115 7.00 4.78 5.54
CA LEU A 115 5.96 4.88 6.54
C LEU A 115 6.12 3.77 7.59
N SER A 116 6.31 4.17 8.84
CA SER A 116 6.48 3.26 9.96
C SER A 116 5.78 3.80 11.21
N PRO A 117 5.03 2.98 11.96
CA PRO A 117 4.42 3.42 13.21
C PRO A 117 5.45 3.78 14.30
N ASP A 118 6.70 3.31 14.16
CA ASP A 118 7.79 3.57 15.10
C ASP A 118 8.56 4.88 14.79
N ALA A 119 8.20 5.61 13.73
CA ALA A 119 8.85 6.87 13.37
C ALA A 119 8.48 8.01 14.34
N GLU A 120 9.42 8.93 14.56
CA GLU A 120 9.22 10.06 15.48
C GLU A 120 8.32 11.14 14.86
N GLU A 121 8.59 11.51 13.60
CA GLU A 121 7.84 12.53 12.87
C GLU A 121 6.50 11.99 12.34
N ALA A 122 5.42 12.73 12.54
CA ALA A 122 4.14 12.47 11.91
C ALA A 122 4.11 12.98 10.46
N LEU A 123 3.44 12.25 9.57
CA LEU A 123 3.20 12.69 8.21
C LEU A 123 2.06 13.71 8.19
N GLU A 124 2.40 14.98 7.99
CA GLU A 124 1.42 16.08 7.96
C GLU A 124 0.79 16.27 6.57
N THR A 125 1.60 16.13 5.50
CA THR A 125 1.18 16.33 4.12
C THR A 125 1.62 15.19 3.20
N VAL A 126 0.88 15.03 2.10
CA VAL A 126 1.22 14.09 1.02
C VAL A 126 1.63 14.91 -0.20
N ASP A 127 2.91 14.85 -0.55
CA ASP A 127 3.54 15.68 -1.56
C ASP A 127 3.69 14.92 -2.89
N ALA A 128 3.50 15.63 -4.01
CA ALA A 128 3.48 15.05 -5.35
C ALA A 128 4.85 14.58 -5.86
N ASP A 129 5.93 15.11 -5.31
CA ASP A 129 7.32 14.81 -5.65
C ASP A 129 7.91 13.68 -4.80
N LYS A 130 7.14 13.14 -3.84
CA LYS A 130 7.57 12.07 -2.94
C LYS A 130 7.02 10.70 -3.36
N VAL A 131 7.74 9.67 -2.91
CA VAL A 131 7.38 8.27 -3.04
C VAL A 131 7.20 7.70 -1.64
N TYR A 132 5.99 7.26 -1.34
CA TYR A 132 5.66 6.72 -0.02
C TYR A 132 5.84 5.21 -0.03
N VAL A 133 6.49 4.66 0.98
CA VAL A 133 6.80 3.23 1.07
C VAL A 133 6.11 2.62 2.28
N LEU A 134 5.32 1.57 2.06
CA LEU A 134 4.74 0.72 3.10
C LEU A 134 5.57 -0.55 3.23
N GLY A 135 5.88 -0.96 4.45
CA GLY A 135 6.41 -2.30 4.70
C GLY A 135 5.32 -3.34 4.44
N GLY A 136 5.52 -4.20 3.44
CA GLY A 136 4.63 -5.31 3.11
C GLY A 136 4.81 -6.49 4.06
N LEU A 137 4.48 -6.28 5.32
CA LEU A 137 4.68 -7.23 6.41
C LEU A 137 3.36 -7.49 7.14
N VAL A 138 3.09 -8.76 7.45
CA VAL A 138 2.06 -9.16 8.39
C VAL A 138 2.75 -9.89 9.52
N ASP A 139 2.68 -9.31 10.70
CA ASP A 139 3.35 -9.84 11.88
C ASP A 139 2.29 -10.18 12.94
N GLU A 140 2.07 -11.48 13.17
CA GLU A 140 1.25 -11.96 14.28
C GLU A 140 2.00 -11.87 15.63
N SER A 141 3.30 -11.57 15.60
CA SER A 141 4.24 -11.76 16.72
C SER A 141 4.96 -10.50 17.21
N ILE A 142 4.53 -9.27 16.89
CA ILE A 142 5.19 -8.03 17.37
C ILE A 142 6.74 -8.15 17.34
N GLN A 143 7.31 -8.54 16.20
CA GLN A 143 8.69 -8.24 15.83
C GLN A 143 8.81 -6.72 15.66
N LYS A 144 8.85 -6.03 16.80
CA LYS A 144 9.03 -4.59 16.91
C LYS A 144 10.20 -4.18 16.01
N LYS A 145 9.94 -3.18 15.16
CA LYS A 145 10.93 -2.42 14.39
C LYS A 145 11.49 -3.05 13.12
N LEU A 146 10.96 -4.12 12.53
CA LEU A 146 11.58 -4.66 11.30
C LEU A 146 11.60 -3.63 10.14
N SER A 147 10.45 -3.05 9.81
CA SER A 147 10.37 -1.99 8.78
C SER A 147 11.12 -0.72 9.17
N PHE A 148 11.16 -0.39 10.47
CA PHE A 148 11.89 0.79 10.96
C PHE A 148 13.41 0.62 10.90
N SER A 149 13.91 -0.56 11.29
CA SER A 149 15.31 -0.94 11.15
C SER A 149 15.72 -0.97 9.69
N ARG A 150 14.88 -1.53 8.80
CA ARG A 150 15.12 -1.50 7.36
C ARG A 150 15.23 -0.07 6.85
N ALA A 151 14.28 0.81 7.17
CA ALA A 151 14.36 2.21 6.74
C ALA A 151 15.61 2.94 7.25
N ARG A 152 16.06 2.65 8.48
CA ARG A 152 17.32 3.18 9.03
C ARG A 152 18.55 2.63 8.31
N GLU A 153 18.60 1.34 8.01
CA GLU A 153 19.67 0.72 7.21
C GLU A 153 19.75 1.35 5.83
N LEU A 154 18.60 1.63 5.23
CA LEU A 154 18.49 2.27 3.92
C LEU A 154 18.74 3.78 3.95
N SER A 155 18.90 4.39 5.13
CA SER A 155 19.08 5.84 5.32
C SER A 155 17.99 6.69 4.66
N VAL A 156 16.76 6.19 4.64
CA VAL A 156 15.60 6.87 4.05
C VAL A 156 14.83 7.65 5.12
N ARG A 157 14.21 8.77 4.74
CA ARG A 157 13.33 9.53 5.64
C ARG A 157 12.20 8.63 6.14
N THR A 158 11.91 8.67 7.44
CA THR A 158 10.78 7.93 8.02
C THR A 158 9.71 8.90 8.52
N ALA A 159 8.45 8.48 8.42
CA ALA A 159 7.32 9.19 9.02
C ALA A 159 6.26 8.18 9.49
N ARG A 160 5.52 8.51 10.55
CA ARG A 160 4.35 7.74 10.98
C ARG A 160 3.08 8.42 10.49
N LEU A 161 1.99 7.66 10.33
CA LEU A 161 0.69 8.30 10.13
C LEU A 161 0.32 9.15 11.36
N PRO A 162 -0.40 10.28 11.18
CA PRO A 162 -0.75 11.18 12.27
C PRO A 162 -1.94 10.65 13.10
N ILE A 163 -1.89 9.37 13.46
CA ILE A 163 -2.95 8.67 14.18
C ILE A 163 -3.06 9.23 15.61
N ASP A 164 -1.94 9.51 16.26
CA ASP A 164 -1.95 10.03 17.64
C ASP A 164 -2.54 11.44 17.73
N GLU A 165 -2.37 12.22 16.68
CA GLU A 165 -2.83 13.60 16.58
C GLU A 165 -4.35 13.68 16.35
N TYR A 166 -4.90 12.75 15.57
CA TYR A 166 -6.29 12.86 15.09
C TYR A 166 -7.24 11.75 15.57
N MET A 167 -6.73 10.59 16.00
CA MET A 167 -7.57 9.47 16.40
C MET A 167 -8.11 9.66 17.83
N VAL A 168 -9.38 10.04 17.92
CA VAL A 168 -10.06 10.16 19.22
C VAL A 168 -10.43 8.78 19.75
N LYS A 169 -9.88 8.40 20.91
CA LYS A 169 -10.35 7.25 21.70
C LYS A 169 -11.81 7.49 22.09
N ARG A 170 -12.71 6.70 21.51
CA ARG A 170 -14.10 6.59 21.96
C ARG A 170 -14.26 5.30 22.75
N ASP A 171 -14.86 5.39 23.93
CA ASP A 171 -15.24 4.23 24.73
C ASP A 171 -16.42 3.51 24.06
N ASN A 172 -16.14 2.67 23.09
CA ASN A 172 -17.09 1.69 22.60
C ASN A 172 -16.37 0.37 22.35
N ALA A 173 -17.08 -0.75 22.54
CA ALA A 173 -16.52 -2.10 22.43
C ALA A 173 -16.00 -2.47 21.02
N LYS A 174 -16.18 -1.59 20.02
CA LYS A 174 -15.72 -1.78 18.64
C LYS A 174 -14.57 -0.85 18.25
N ASN A 175 -14.11 0.01 19.15
CA ASN A 175 -13.05 0.97 18.87
C ASN A 175 -11.68 0.39 19.26
N PHE A 176 -11.08 -0.35 18.35
CA PHE A 176 -9.71 -0.83 18.50
C PHE A 176 -8.75 0.32 18.23
N HIS A 177 -8.28 0.98 19.29
CA HIS A 177 -7.22 1.98 19.19
C HIS A 177 -5.88 1.28 18.91
N SER A 178 -5.54 1.09 17.62
CA SER A 178 -4.25 0.58 17.19
C SER A 178 -3.48 1.65 16.42
N LYS A 179 -2.21 1.83 16.79
CA LYS A 179 -1.26 2.68 16.03
C LYS A 179 -0.56 1.91 14.90
N VAL A 180 -0.67 0.58 14.93
CA VAL A 180 -0.15 -0.32 13.91
C VAL A 180 -1.34 -0.79 13.08
N LEU A 181 -1.31 -0.48 11.79
CA LEU A 181 -2.36 -0.78 10.84
C LEU A 181 -1.90 -1.85 9.86
N ALA A 182 -2.84 -2.63 9.33
CA ALA A 182 -2.59 -3.49 8.20
C ALA A 182 -2.26 -2.66 6.95
N VAL A 183 -1.54 -3.24 5.98
CA VAL A 183 -1.10 -2.56 4.74
C VAL A 183 -2.26 -1.92 3.95
N ASN A 184 -3.48 -2.45 4.10
CA ASN A 184 -4.65 -1.97 3.37
C ASN A 184 -5.55 -0.98 4.14
N GLN A 185 -5.19 -0.61 5.38
CA GLN A 185 -5.97 0.28 6.25
C GLN A 185 -5.41 1.69 6.17
#